data_AF-A0A7S4JJ98-F1
#
_entry.id   AF-A0A7S4JJ98-F1
#
_cell.length_a   1.000
_cell.length_b   1.000
_cell.length_c   1.000
_cell.angle_alpha   90.00
_cell.angle_beta   90.00
_cell.angle_gamma   90.00
#
_symmetry.space_group_name_H-M   'P 1'
#
loop_
_entity.id
_entity.type
_entity.pdbx_description
1 polymer ?
#
loop_
_entity_poly.entity_id
_entity_poly.type
_entity_poly.pdbx_seq_one_letter_code
_entity_poly.pdbx_strand_id
1 'polypeptide(L)'
;CRYQRWSGRPRMCDDVMNDSAFSVGDYVAVFDPLDGSKNIDASLPVGTIFGIYKKEAFQDEVTPETFLQRGSDSLVAAGYCLYSATTVLVLTLGSGVDGFTLDPDKSSFLHTHEDIRIPPSGPIYSFNEANFHDFSYPVRRYLNALKEGSSSVGKRSNARYVGALVADVHNVLINGGIYGYPSTRANANGKLRLLYESNPMAMIVEQAGGAASTGNAGRILDVKPTDIHQRVPTFLGSVENVFELDQFHTYYEDEE
;
A
#
# COMPACT_ATOMS: atom_id res chain seq x y z
N CYS A 1 17.91 12.34 14.48
CA CYS A 1 17.74 11.55 15.72
C CYS A 1 19.09 11.34 16.40
N ARG A 2 19.38 12.10 17.46
CA ARG A 2 20.43 11.73 18.42
C ARG A 2 19.78 10.81 19.44
N TYR A 3 20.19 9.55 19.49
CA TYR A 3 20.44 8.76 20.71
C TYR A 3 20.62 7.29 20.33
N GLN A 4 21.85 6.79 20.40
CA GLN A 4 22.22 5.61 21.19
C GLN A 4 23.74 5.49 21.24
N ARG A 5 24.28 5.41 22.46
CA ARG A 5 25.69 5.17 22.76
C ARG A 5 25.94 3.66 22.66
N TRP A 6 26.75 3.25 21.70
CA TRP A 6 27.57 2.04 21.75
C TRP A 6 29.01 2.44 21.44
N SER A 7 29.99 1.72 21.96
CA SER A 7 31.41 2.07 22.05
C SER A 7 32.14 2.17 20.70
N GLY A 8 31.85 3.23 19.95
CA GLY A 8 32.47 3.64 18.70
C GLY A 8 31.85 5.00 18.32
N ARG A 9 32.54 5.82 17.52
CA ARG A 9 31.97 7.11 17.07
C ARG A 9 30.55 6.88 16.54
N PRO A 10 29.55 7.73 16.86
CA PRO A 10 28.23 7.61 16.26
C PRO A 10 28.41 7.69 14.76
N ARG A 11 28.12 6.60 14.03
CA ARG A 11 28.11 6.65 12.57
C ARG A 11 27.01 7.63 12.19
N MET A 12 27.39 8.79 11.68
CA MET A 12 26.44 9.69 11.03
C MET A 12 25.92 8.99 9.77
N CYS A 13 24.75 9.38 9.25
CA CYS A 13 24.30 8.85 7.95
C CYS A 13 25.39 8.98 6.88
N ASP A 14 26.17 10.05 6.96
CA ASP A 14 27.34 10.34 6.12
C ASP A 14 28.48 9.30 6.25
N ASP A 15 28.60 8.59 7.37
CA ASP A 15 29.61 7.53 7.57
C ASP A 15 29.20 6.18 6.94
N VAL A 16 27.92 6.05 6.53
CA VAL A 16 27.37 4.88 5.82
C VAL A 16 27.21 5.20 4.32
N MET A 17 27.01 6.47 3.99
CA MET A 17 26.83 6.99 2.65
C MET A 17 28.16 7.54 2.12
N ASN A 18 29.05 6.64 1.68
CA ASN A 18 30.33 7.01 1.04
C ASN A 18 30.10 7.81 -0.27
N ASP A 19 31.14 8.34 -0.92
CA ASP A 19 31.02 9.03 -2.23
C ASP A 19 30.29 8.20 -3.33
N SER A 20 30.27 6.87 -3.21
CA SER A 20 29.49 5.96 -4.05
C SER A 20 27.97 6.02 -3.82
N ALA A 21 27.50 6.57 -2.70
CA ALA A 21 26.09 6.85 -2.44
C ALA A 21 25.58 8.07 -3.24
N PHE A 22 26.49 8.89 -3.77
CA PHE A 22 26.19 10.03 -4.65
C PHE A 22 26.42 9.74 -6.13
N SER A 23 26.97 8.56 -6.50
CA SER A 23 26.95 8.15 -7.90
C SER A 23 25.51 7.88 -8.32
N VAL A 24 25.11 8.40 -9.49
CA VAL A 24 23.77 8.15 -10.03
C VAL A 24 23.61 6.64 -10.23
N GLY A 25 22.81 6.02 -9.36
CA GLY A 25 22.51 4.59 -9.45
C GLY A 25 21.49 4.28 -10.54
N ASP A 26 21.33 2.99 -10.84
CA ASP A 26 20.36 2.47 -11.81
C ASP A 26 18.92 2.43 -11.26
N TYR A 27 18.70 2.92 -10.03
CA TYR A 27 17.43 2.83 -9.33
C TYR A 27 17.03 4.17 -8.71
N VAL A 28 15.72 4.42 -8.65
CA VAL A 28 15.13 5.53 -7.90
C VAL A 28 14.16 4.99 -6.86
N ALA A 29 14.16 5.61 -5.68
CA ALA A 29 13.29 5.22 -4.57
C ALA A 29 12.23 6.30 -4.33
N VAL A 30 11.02 5.87 -4.03
CA VAL A 30 9.91 6.71 -3.54
C VAL A 30 9.46 6.18 -2.20
N PHE A 31 9.08 7.06 -1.27
CA PHE A 31 8.64 6.63 0.05
C PHE A 31 7.62 7.58 0.66
N ASP A 32 6.65 7.00 1.38
CA ASP A 32 5.90 7.73 2.40
C ASP A 32 6.62 7.52 3.73
N PRO A 33 7.30 8.55 4.28
CA PRO A 33 8.10 8.39 5.47
C PRO A 33 7.25 7.98 6.69
N LEU A 34 5.98 8.41 6.73
CA LEU A 34 5.13 8.17 7.90
C LEU A 34 3.64 8.19 7.52
N ASP A 35 3.19 7.05 7.02
CA ASP A 35 1.77 6.73 6.84
C ASP A 35 1.05 6.70 8.19
N GLY A 36 -0.18 7.21 8.18
CA GLY A 36 -1.00 7.26 9.39
C GLY A 36 -0.51 8.27 10.42
N SER A 37 0.31 9.27 10.07
CA SER A 37 0.86 10.26 11.04
C SER A 37 -0.15 10.87 12.03
N LYS A 38 -1.44 10.97 11.68
CA LYS A 38 -2.51 11.41 12.60
C LYS A 38 -2.77 10.47 13.79
N ASN A 39 -2.30 9.24 13.70
CA ASN A 39 -2.47 8.18 14.68
C ASN A 39 -1.40 8.21 15.79
N ILE A 40 -0.33 8.98 15.62
CA ILE A 40 0.82 9.02 16.54
C ILE A 40 0.38 9.42 17.95
N ASP A 41 -0.34 10.54 18.08
CA ASP A 41 -0.77 11.07 19.39
C ASP A 41 -1.73 10.11 20.11
N ALA A 42 -2.47 9.30 19.34
CA ALA A 42 -3.40 8.29 19.86
C ALA A 42 -2.73 6.93 20.13
N SER A 43 -1.41 6.80 19.91
CA SER A 43 -0.67 5.53 20.01
C SER A 43 -1.28 4.40 19.17
N LEU A 44 -1.87 4.77 18.02
CA LEU A 44 -2.41 3.83 17.05
C LEU A 44 -1.31 3.43 16.05
N PRO A 45 -1.43 2.26 15.38
CA PRO A 45 -0.45 1.81 14.41
C PRO A 45 -0.20 2.82 13.28
N VAL A 46 1.07 2.95 12.90
CA VAL A 46 1.58 3.80 11.81
C VAL A 46 2.59 3.02 10.98
N GLY A 47 3.05 3.57 9.85
CA GLY A 47 4.01 2.85 9.02
C GLY A 47 4.85 3.73 8.10
N THR A 48 5.80 3.11 7.42
CA THR A 48 6.59 3.70 6.34
C THR A 48 6.38 2.84 5.10
N ILE A 49 6.19 3.45 3.93
CA ILE A 49 6.01 2.75 2.66
C ILE A 49 7.16 3.12 1.74
N PHE A 50 7.68 2.17 0.97
CA PHE A 50 8.69 2.45 -0.04
C PHE A 50 8.49 1.62 -1.31
N GLY A 51 8.88 2.20 -2.44
CA GLY A 51 8.97 1.55 -3.74
C GLY A 51 10.29 1.87 -4.41
N ILE A 52 10.87 0.91 -5.11
CA ILE A 52 12.14 1.03 -5.83
C ILE A 52 11.86 0.76 -7.31
N TYR A 53 12.13 1.76 -8.14
CA TYR A 53 11.98 1.67 -9.58
C TYR A 53 13.36 1.54 -10.23
N LYS A 54 13.45 0.73 -11.29
CA LYS A 54 14.60 0.77 -12.18
C LYS A 54 14.52 2.05 -13.01
N LYS A 55 15.64 2.77 -13.12
CA LYS A 55 15.76 3.97 -13.97
C LYS A 55 15.76 3.55 -15.45
N GLU A 56 15.12 4.34 -16.30
CA GLU A 56 15.20 4.12 -17.74
C GLU A 56 16.64 4.32 -18.26
N ALA A 57 17.07 3.47 -19.20
CA ALA A 57 18.48 3.31 -19.59
C ALA A 57 19.15 4.55 -20.22
N PHE A 58 18.38 5.59 -20.56
CA PHE A 58 18.86 6.79 -21.25
C PHE A 58 18.71 8.08 -20.43
N GLN A 59 18.46 7.95 -19.11
CA GLN A 59 18.26 9.09 -18.23
C GLN A 59 19.46 9.24 -17.29
N ASP A 60 20.48 10.00 -17.70
CA ASP A 60 21.70 10.22 -16.90
C ASP A 60 21.43 11.16 -15.70
N GLU A 61 20.54 12.13 -15.86
CA GLU A 61 20.12 13.05 -14.80
C GLU A 61 18.79 12.61 -14.18
N VAL A 62 18.68 12.78 -12.86
CA VAL A 62 17.42 12.56 -12.13
C VAL A 62 16.56 13.80 -12.25
N THR A 63 15.45 13.68 -12.98
CA THR A 63 14.44 14.73 -13.14
C THR A 63 13.10 14.26 -12.56
N PRO A 64 12.09 15.13 -12.36
CA PRO A 64 10.75 14.70 -11.96
C PRO A 64 10.18 13.58 -12.86
N GLU A 65 10.47 13.63 -14.16
CA GLU A 65 10.05 12.64 -15.15
C GLU A 65 10.63 11.25 -14.88
N THR A 66 11.81 11.15 -14.24
CA THR A 66 12.41 9.88 -13.82
C THR A 66 11.50 9.10 -12.86
N PHE A 67 10.63 9.79 -12.12
CA PHE A 67 9.68 9.16 -11.19
C PHE A 67 8.34 8.81 -11.84
N LEU A 68 8.02 9.36 -13.03
CA LEU A 68 6.73 9.21 -13.70
C LEU A 68 6.64 7.92 -14.53
N GLN A 69 7.09 6.82 -13.93
CA GLN A 69 7.13 5.50 -14.55
C GLN A 69 5.89 4.68 -14.14
N ARG A 70 5.38 3.86 -15.06
CA ARG A 70 4.32 2.89 -14.73
C ARG A 70 4.86 1.87 -13.72
N GLY A 71 4.03 1.51 -12.74
CA GLY A 71 4.40 0.51 -11.74
C GLY A 71 4.69 -0.85 -12.37
N SER A 72 3.88 -1.28 -13.33
CA SER A 72 4.01 -2.60 -13.97
C SER A 72 5.28 -2.78 -14.80
N ASP A 73 5.87 -1.70 -15.30
CA ASP A 73 7.05 -1.75 -16.16
C ASP A 73 8.36 -1.62 -15.37
N SER A 74 8.35 -0.82 -14.30
CA SER A 74 9.60 -0.33 -13.70
C SER A 74 9.73 -0.55 -12.19
N LEU A 75 8.66 -0.86 -11.46
CA LEU A 75 8.74 -1.12 -10.01
C LEU A 75 9.32 -2.51 -9.77
N VAL A 76 10.55 -2.56 -9.25
CA VAL A 76 11.32 -3.81 -9.06
C VAL A 76 11.26 -4.35 -7.64
N ALA A 77 10.99 -3.48 -6.67
CA ALA A 77 10.83 -3.86 -5.28
C ALA A 77 9.89 -2.88 -4.58
N ALA A 78 9.16 -3.39 -3.59
CA ALA A 78 8.27 -2.59 -2.76
C ALA A 78 8.22 -3.18 -1.36
N GLY A 79 7.92 -2.33 -0.38
CA GLY A 79 7.74 -2.78 0.98
C GLY A 79 7.12 -1.73 1.88
N TYR A 80 6.80 -2.16 3.08
CA TYR A 80 6.41 -1.27 4.16
C TYR A 80 7.00 -1.74 5.49
N CYS A 81 7.17 -0.80 6.40
CA CYS A 81 7.42 -1.07 7.81
C CYS A 81 6.18 -0.70 8.60
N LEU A 82 5.58 -1.66 9.30
CA LEU A 82 4.47 -1.46 10.22
C LEU A 82 5.03 -1.25 11.63
N TYR A 83 4.69 -0.12 12.24
CA TYR A 83 5.00 0.21 13.63
C TYR A 83 3.73 0.00 14.46
N SER A 84 3.64 -1.17 15.10
CA SER A 84 2.52 -1.56 15.96
C SER A 84 3.06 -2.12 17.28
N ALA A 85 2.33 -3.05 17.91
CA ALA A 85 2.81 -3.80 19.08
C ALA A 85 4.19 -4.44 18.84
N THR A 86 4.48 -4.79 17.60
CA THR A 86 5.80 -5.14 17.09
C THR A 86 6.10 -4.36 15.81
N THR A 87 7.38 -4.16 15.51
CA THR A 87 7.81 -3.60 14.22
C THR A 87 7.96 -4.72 13.19
N VAL A 88 7.23 -4.63 12.08
CA VAL A 88 7.24 -5.65 11.01
C VAL A 88 7.59 -5.01 9.68
N LEU A 89 8.66 -5.48 9.04
CA LEU A 89 9.03 -5.14 7.67
C LEU A 89 8.42 -6.18 6.73
N VAL A 90 7.61 -5.76 5.77
CA VAL A 90 7.11 -6.63 4.70
C VAL A 90 7.65 -6.11 3.37
N LEU A 91 8.17 -6.98 2.52
CA LEU A 91 8.71 -6.59 1.22
C LEU A 91 8.52 -7.66 0.15
N THR A 92 8.62 -7.22 -1.10
CA THR A 92 8.70 -8.05 -2.29
C THR A 92 9.80 -7.55 -3.22
N LEU A 93 10.46 -8.48 -3.90
CA LEU A 93 11.42 -8.23 -5.00
C LEU A 93 10.85 -8.73 -6.35
N GLY A 94 9.53 -8.87 -6.46
CA GLY A 94 8.85 -9.34 -7.68
C GLY A 94 8.66 -10.86 -7.79
N SER A 95 8.98 -11.62 -6.74
CA SER A 95 8.79 -13.08 -6.68
C SER A 95 8.32 -13.55 -5.31
N GLY A 96 7.10 -13.15 -4.93
CA GLY A 96 6.53 -13.44 -3.62
C GLY A 96 6.74 -12.31 -2.61
N VAL A 97 6.28 -12.54 -1.37
CA VAL A 97 6.25 -11.53 -0.31
C VAL A 97 6.76 -12.16 0.99
N ASP A 98 7.66 -11.48 1.68
CA ASP A 98 8.20 -11.93 2.96
C ASP A 98 8.01 -10.88 4.05
N GLY A 99 7.81 -11.36 5.28
CA GLY A 99 7.67 -10.53 6.47
C GLY A 99 8.75 -10.83 7.51
N PHE A 100 9.29 -9.77 8.08
CA PHE A 100 10.35 -9.82 9.07
C PHE A 100 9.95 -9.01 10.31
N THR A 101 10.11 -9.59 11.49
CA THR A 101 9.82 -8.89 12.76
C THR A 101 11.12 -8.42 13.39
N LEU A 102 11.16 -7.16 13.83
CA LEU A 102 12.30 -6.60 14.54
C LEU A 102 12.40 -7.24 15.94
N ASP A 103 13.55 -7.85 16.22
CA ASP A 103 13.97 -8.21 17.56
C ASP A 103 14.74 -7.00 18.15
N PRO A 104 14.17 -6.24 19.10
CA PRO A 104 14.79 -5.03 19.62
C PRO A 104 16.06 -5.34 20.42
N ASP A 105 16.15 -6.51 21.06
CA ASP A 105 17.31 -6.91 21.86
C ASP A 105 18.51 -7.24 20.96
N LYS A 106 18.25 -7.83 19.79
CA LYS A 106 19.28 -8.15 18.79
C LYS A 106 19.51 -7.02 17.78
N SER A 107 18.63 -6.02 17.74
CA SER A 107 18.63 -4.95 16.73
C SER A 107 18.66 -5.52 15.29
N SER A 108 17.92 -6.61 15.06
CA SER A 108 17.90 -7.32 13.78
C SER A 108 16.49 -7.73 13.39
N PHE A 109 16.17 -7.64 12.11
CA PHE A 109 14.95 -8.21 11.54
C PHE A 109 15.09 -9.72 11.38
N LEU A 110 14.19 -10.47 12.02
CA LEU A 110 14.11 -11.92 11.91
C LEU A 110 13.06 -12.26 10.86
N HIS A 111 13.35 -13.22 9.97
CA HIS A 111 12.38 -13.72 9.00
C HIS A 111 11.31 -14.51 9.76
N THR A 112 10.10 -13.96 9.85
CA THR A 112 9.02 -14.50 10.70
C THR A 112 7.81 -14.94 9.90
N HIS A 113 7.67 -14.47 8.66
CA HIS A 113 6.57 -14.80 7.77
C HIS A 113 7.15 -15.10 6.39
N GLU A 114 7.30 -16.39 6.09
CA GLU A 114 7.74 -16.89 4.79
C GLU A 114 6.56 -16.92 3.81
N ASP A 115 6.78 -16.50 2.57
CA ASP A 115 5.81 -16.60 1.46
C ASP A 115 4.39 -16.17 1.85
N ILE A 116 4.23 -14.91 2.24
CA ILE A 116 2.91 -14.36 2.60
C ILE A 116 1.97 -14.48 1.41
N ARG A 117 0.88 -15.24 1.59
CA ARG A 117 -0.21 -15.38 0.63
C ARG A 117 -1.51 -14.84 1.20
N ILE A 118 -2.12 -13.92 0.47
CA ILE A 118 -3.43 -13.40 0.84
C ILE A 118 -4.51 -14.47 0.54
N PRO A 119 -5.47 -14.70 1.45
CA PRO A 119 -6.61 -15.55 1.14
C PRO A 119 -7.34 -15.06 -0.13
N PRO A 120 -7.84 -15.95 -1.01
CA PRO A 120 -8.50 -15.54 -2.25
C PRO A 120 -9.80 -14.76 -2.02
N SER A 121 -10.42 -14.94 -0.85
CA SER A 121 -11.61 -14.23 -0.37
C SER A 121 -11.56 -14.09 1.15
N GLY A 122 -12.14 -13.02 1.69
CA GLY A 122 -12.22 -12.84 3.14
C GLY A 122 -13.38 -11.94 3.61
N PRO A 123 -13.85 -12.13 4.86
CA PRO A 123 -14.99 -11.43 5.41
C PRO A 123 -14.59 -10.17 6.17
N ILE A 124 -13.54 -9.47 5.74
CA ILE A 124 -13.09 -8.21 6.34
C ILE A 124 -13.21 -7.12 5.29
N TYR A 125 -13.74 -5.97 5.69
CA TYR A 125 -13.67 -4.78 4.85
C TYR A 125 -13.15 -3.58 5.66
N SER A 126 -12.27 -2.81 5.04
CA SER A 126 -11.62 -1.64 5.63
C SER A 126 -11.88 -0.39 4.81
N PHE A 127 -12.86 0.40 5.24
CA PHE A 127 -13.31 1.62 4.59
C PHE A 127 -13.64 2.69 5.63
N ASN A 128 -13.35 3.96 5.33
CA ASN A 128 -13.84 5.06 6.14
C ASN A 128 -15.31 5.35 5.83
N GLU A 129 -16.21 4.62 6.47
CA GLU A 129 -17.65 4.71 6.26
C GLU A 129 -18.27 6.05 6.69
N ALA A 130 -17.54 6.93 7.38
CA ALA A 130 -18.02 8.30 7.60
C ALA A 130 -18.27 9.04 6.26
N ASN A 131 -17.59 8.63 5.18
CA ASN A 131 -17.78 9.17 3.84
C ASN A 131 -18.77 8.35 2.99
N PHE A 132 -19.56 7.44 3.58
CA PHE A 132 -20.41 6.50 2.83
C PHE A 132 -21.29 7.21 1.80
N HIS A 133 -21.90 8.34 2.16
CA HIS A 133 -22.76 9.11 1.26
C HIS A 133 -22.00 9.89 0.17
N ASP A 134 -20.70 10.11 0.34
CA ASP A 134 -19.84 10.76 -0.66
C ASP A 134 -19.20 9.72 -1.61
N PHE A 135 -19.32 8.42 -1.35
CA PHE A 135 -18.83 7.37 -2.24
C PHE A 135 -19.74 7.20 -3.46
N SER A 136 -19.15 6.73 -4.56
CA SER A 136 -19.89 6.37 -5.77
C SER A 136 -20.95 5.31 -5.46
N TYR A 137 -22.02 5.30 -6.27
CA TYR A 137 -23.12 4.35 -6.15
C TYR A 137 -22.65 2.89 -6.19
N PRO A 138 -21.72 2.46 -7.08
CA PRO A 138 -21.15 1.11 -7.07
C PRO A 138 -20.54 0.71 -5.72
N VAL A 139 -19.73 1.60 -5.13
CA VAL A 139 -19.05 1.34 -3.86
C VAL A 139 -20.07 1.22 -2.73
N ARG A 140 -21.08 2.10 -2.68
CA ARG A 140 -22.15 2.03 -1.67
C ARG A 140 -22.92 0.70 -1.77
N ARG A 141 -23.24 0.27 -2.99
CA ARG A 141 -23.92 -1.00 -3.25
C ARG A 141 -23.07 -2.19 -2.81
N TYR A 142 -21.77 -2.19 -3.12
CA TYR A 142 -20.84 -3.25 -2.71
C TYR A 142 -20.71 -3.33 -1.17
N LEU A 143 -20.55 -2.20 -0.49
CA LEU A 143 -20.49 -2.14 0.97
C LEU A 143 -21.78 -2.65 1.63
N ASN A 144 -22.95 -2.34 1.07
CA ASN A 144 -24.21 -2.90 1.56
C ASN A 144 -24.27 -4.42 1.36
N ALA A 145 -23.83 -4.93 0.20
CA ALA A 145 -23.79 -6.37 -0.05
C ALA A 145 -22.90 -7.12 0.96
N LEU A 146 -21.74 -6.54 1.30
CA LEU A 146 -20.84 -7.07 2.35
C LEU A 146 -21.51 -7.09 3.74
N LYS A 147 -22.27 -6.05 4.10
CA LYS A 147 -22.95 -5.95 5.40
C LYS A 147 -24.15 -6.89 5.52
N GLU A 148 -24.88 -7.07 4.43
CA GLU A 148 -26.05 -7.94 4.36
C GLU A 148 -25.65 -9.42 4.26
N GLY A 149 -24.43 -9.69 3.77
CA GLY A 149 -23.94 -11.04 3.47
C GLY A 149 -24.45 -11.56 2.12
N SER A 150 -24.85 -10.67 1.23
CA SER A 150 -25.29 -10.95 -0.14
C SER A 150 -24.17 -10.82 -1.18
N SER A 151 -22.97 -10.40 -0.76
CA SER A 151 -21.75 -10.46 -1.56
C SER A 151 -21.29 -11.90 -1.82
N SER A 152 -20.35 -12.10 -2.74
CA SER A 152 -19.71 -13.39 -3.05
C SER A 152 -19.12 -14.11 -1.84
N VAL A 153 -18.72 -13.37 -0.80
CA VAL A 153 -18.26 -13.91 0.51
C VAL A 153 -19.31 -14.82 1.18
N GLY A 154 -20.60 -14.66 0.88
CA GLY A 154 -21.70 -15.52 1.36
C GLY A 154 -22.05 -15.37 2.84
N LYS A 155 -21.49 -14.38 3.53
CA LYS A 155 -21.79 -14.03 4.93
C LYS A 155 -21.48 -12.56 5.19
N ARG A 156 -22.01 -12.04 6.30
CA ARG A 156 -21.74 -10.66 6.72
C ARG A 156 -20.25 -10.47 6.98
N SER A 157 -19.68 -9.43 6.38
CA SER A 157 -18.29 -9.05 6.58
C SER A 157 -18.13 -8.12 7.77
N ASN A 158 -17.00 -8.22 8.46
CA ASN A 158 -16.64 -7.42 9.61
C ASN A 158 -15.93 -6.13 9.16
N ALA A 159 -16.41 -4.99 9.64
CA ALA A 159 -15.71 -3.72 9.49
C ALA A 159 -14.44 -3.70 10.34
N ARG A 160 -13.30 -3.34 9.75
CA ARG A 160 -12.04 -3.05 10.45
C ARG A 160 -11.40 -1.85 9.78
N TYR A 161 -11.23 -0.74 10.48
CA TYR A 161 -10.61 0.45 9.92
C TYR A 161 -9.78 1.15 11.00
N VAL A 162 -8.46 0.94 10.95
CA VAL A 162 -7.48 1.56 11.84
C VAL A 162 -7.22 3.01 11.44
N GLY A 163 -7.31 3.32 10.15
CA GLY A 163 -7.06 4.66 9.63
C GLY A 163 -5.60 4.93 9.28
N ALA A 164 -4.81 3.87 9.07
CA ALA A 164 -3.46 3.92 8.51
C ALA A 164 -3.37 2.86 7.41
N LEU A 165 -2.98 3.27 6.20
CA LEU A 165 -2.94 2.40 5.02
C LEU A 165 -2.11 1.14 5.30
N VAL A 166 -0.95 1.28 5.93
CA VAL A 166 -0.05 0.18 6.27
C VAL A 166 -0.72 -0.83 7.21
N ALA A 167 -1.37 -0.34 8.25
CA ALA A 167 -2.00 -1.21 9.24
C ALA A 167 -3.22 -1.94 8.67
N ASP A 168 -4.05 -1.23 7.91
CA ASP A 168 -5.27 -1.79 7.33
C ASP A 168 -4.95 -2.80 6.20
N VAL A 169 -3.99 -2.49 5.33
CA VAL A 169 -3.54 -3.41 4.27
C VAL A 169 -2.82 -4.62 4.86
N HIS A 170 -1.99 -4.45 5.91
CA HIS A 170 -1.36 -5.60 6.58
C HIS A 170 -2.41 -6.57 7.14
N ASN A 171 -3.48 -6.05 7.76
CA ASN A 171 -4.57 -6.89 8.24
C ASN A 171 -5.26 -7.65 7.10
N VAL A 172 -5.55 -6.99 5.97
CA VAL A 172 -6.14 -7.61 4.77
C VAL A 172 -5.20 -8.65 4.15
N LEU A 173 -3.90 -8.37 4.12
CA LEU A 173 -2.87 -9.26 3.59
C LEU A 173 -2.83 -10.60 4.33
N ILE A 174 -2.98 -10.57 5.66
CA ILE A 174 -2.93 -11.77 6.50
C ILE A 174 -4.29 -12.49 6.57
N ASN A 175 -5.38 -11.74 6.73
CA ASN A 175 -6.69 -12.32 7.07
C ASN A 175 -7.66 -12.40 5.89
N GLY A 176 -7.29 -11.84 4.74
CA GLY A 176 -8.16 -11.71 3.57
C GLY A 176 -9.23 -10.64 3.74
N GLY A 177 -9.93 -10.35 2.65
CA GLY A 177 -10.93 -9.30 2.56
C GLY A 177 -10.46 -8.15 1.67
N ILE A 178 -10.94 -6.94 1.94
CA ILE A 178 -10.70 -5.79 1.08
C ILE A 178 -10.46 -4.50 1.87
N TYR A 179 -9.43 -3.77 1.48
CA TYR A 179 -9.20 -2.38 1.82
C TYR A 179 -9.70 -1.50 0.68
N GLY A 180 -10.36 -0.38 1.01
CA GLY A 180 -10.77 0.60 0.01
C GLY A 180 -10.64 2.04 0.50
N TYR A 181 -10.09 2.87 -0.38
CA TYR A 181 -10.07 4.31 -0.29
C TYR A 181 -10.63 4.93 -1.58
N PRO A 182 -11.98 4.96 -1.72
CA PRO A 182 -12.64 5.50 -2.90
C PRO A 182 -12.37 6.99 -3.10
N SER A 183 -12.73 7.50 -4.28
CA SER A 183 -12.96 8.93 -4.46
C SER A 183 -14.10 9.42 -3.56
N THR A 184 -14.03 10.70 -3.19
CA THR A 184 -15.13 11.40 -2.51
C THR A 184 -15.32 12.75 -3.17
N ARG A 185 -16.43 13.44 -2.87
CA ARG A 185 -16.68 14.79 -3.38
C ARG A 185 -15.52 15.77 -3.11
N ALA A 186 -14.86 15.66 -1.95
CA ALA A 186 -13.70 16.49 -1.61
C ALA A 186 -12.38 16.03 -2.27
N ASN A 187 -12.32 14.77 -2.72
CA ASN A 187 -11.14 14.15 -3.31
C ASN A 187 -11.58 13.29 -4.51
N ALA A 188 -11.97 13.96 -5.61
CA ALA A 188 -12.54 13.30 -6.78
C ALA A 188 -11.60 12.26 -7.42
N ASN A 189 -10.29 12.47 -7.32
CA ASN A 189 -9.26 11.54 -7.80
C ASN A 189 -8.73 10.62 -6.69
N GLY A 190 -9.50 10.40 -5.62
CA GLY A 190 -9.01 9.70 -4.43
C GLY A 190 -8.03 10.55 -3.61
N LYS A 191 -7.56 9.97 -2.50
CA LYS A 191 -6.71 10.67 -1.53
C LYS A 191 -5.27 10.14 -1.49
N LEU A 192 -5.10 8.84 -1.70
CA LEU A 192 -3.79 8.19 -1.65
C LEU A 192 -3.00 8.55 -2.91
N ARG A 193 -1.68 8.67 -2.77
CA ARG A 193 -0.78 9.00 -3.87
C ARG A 193 -0.40 7.73 -4.60
N LEU A 194 -0.32 7.85 -5.92
CA LEU A 194 -0.05 6.73 -6.79
C LEU A 194 1.35 6.17 -6.53
N LEU A 195 2.38 7.02 -6.58
CA LEU A 195 3.77 6.56 -6.61
C LEU A 195 4.27 5.92 -5.30
N TYR A 196 3.93 6.50 -4.15
CA TYR A 196 4.54 6.15 -2.86
C TYR A 196 3.55 5.62 -1.81
N GLU A 197 2.27 5.48 -2.15
CA GLU A 197 1.28 4.77 -1.32
C GLU A 197 0.67 3.60 -2.12
N SER A 198 0.06 3.88 -3.27
CA SER A 198 -0.79 2.92 -3.98
C SER A 198 0.02 1.88 -4.78
N ASN A 199 1.01 2.30 -5.57
CA ASN A 199 1.86 1.41 -6.36
C ASN A 199 2.64 0.41 -5.49
N PRO A 200 3.35 0.83 -4.42
CA PRO A 200 4.08 -0.12 -3.58
C PRO A 200 3.15 -1.15 -2.93
N MET A 201 1.99 -0.70 -2.41
CA MET A 201 1.01 -1.59 -1.81
C MET A 201 0.38 -2.55 -2.83
N ALA A 202 0.09 -2.06 -4.04
CA ALA A 202 -0.43 -2.87 -5.12
C ALA A 202 0.54 -4.00 -5.51
N MET A 203 1.84 -3.69 -5.65
CA MET A 203 2.84 -4.71 -5.94
C MET A 203 2.90 -5.79 -4.86
N ILE A 204 2.89 -5.40 -3.59
CA ILE A 204 2.90 -6.36 -2.46
C ILE A 204 1.65 -7.24 -2.50
N VAL A 205 0.47 -6.65 -2.64
CA VAL A 205 -0.81 -7.39 -2.64
C VAL A 205 -0.88 -8.35 -3.83
N GLU A 206 -0.51 -7.92 -5.03
CA GLU A 206 -0.50 -8.79 -6.22
C GLU A 206 0.54 -9.91 -6.10
N GLN A 207 1.74 -9.61 -5.59
CA GLN A 207 2.78 -10.61 -5.35
C GLN A 207 2.38 -11.63 -4.27
N ALA A 208 1.48 -11.29 -3.36
CA ALA A 208 0.88 -12.20 -2.40
C ALA A 208 -0.30 -13.02 -2.98
N GLY A 209 -0.69 -12.80 -4.24
CA GLY A 209 -1.82 -13.49 -4.89
C GLY A 209 -3.16 -12.76 -4.79
N GLY A 210 -3.16 -11.49 -4.39
CA GLY A 210 -4.33 -10.63 -4.34
C GLY A 210 -4.52 -9.81 -5.61
N ALA A 211 -5.34 -8.77 -5.51
CA ALA A 211 -5.59 -7.83 -6.59
C ALA A 211 -5.57 -6.37 -6.09
N ALA A 212 -5.25 -5.47 -7.01
CA ALA A 212 -5.12 -4.05 -6.76
C ALA A 212 -5.79 -3.24 -7.89
N SER A 213 -6.91 -2.60 -7.58
CA SER A 213 -7.76 -1.91 -8.55
C SER A 213 -7.97 -0.46 -8.18
N THR A 214 -8.18 0.38 -9.18
CA THR A 214 -8.64 1.76 -9.05
C THR A 214 -10.17 1.85 -9.07
N GLY A 215 -10.86 0.73 -9.15
CA GLY A 215 -12.29 0.62 -9.45
C GLY A 215 -12.50 0.64 -10.95
N ASN A 216 -13.18 1.67 -11.46
CA ASN A 216 -13.55 1.75 -12.87
C ASN A 216 -12.39 1.93 -13.86
N ALA A 217 -11.22 2.42 -13.42
CA ALA A 217 -10.09 2.72 -14.30
C ALA A 217 -9.08 1.56 -14.45
N GLY A 218 -9.34 0.41 -13.81
CA GLY A 218 -8.52 -0.81 -13.94
C GLY A 218 -7.41 -0.93 -12.90
N ARG A 219 -6.39 -1.75 -13.23
CA ARG A 219 -5.30 -2.14 -12.33
C ARG A 219 -4.41 -0.97 -11.93
N ILE A 220 -4.07 -0.86 -10.64
CA ILE A 220 -3.27 0.25 -10.09
C ILE A 220 -1.90 0.37 -10.77
N LEU A 221 -1.18 -0.74 -10.94
CA LEU A 221 0.19 -0.73 -11.47
C LEU A 221 0.29 -0.28 -12.94
N ASP A 222 -0.81 -0.35 -13.70
CA ASP A 222 -0.85 0.02 -15.11
C ASP A 222 -1.14 1.53 -15.33
N VAL A 223 -1.49 2.26 -14.26
CA VAL A 223 -1.70 3.70 -14.32
C VAL A 223 -0.38 4.41 -14.60
N LYS A 224 -0.31 5.16 -15.71
CA LYS A 224 0.84 6.02 -16.00
C LYS A 224 0.74 7.31 -15.17
N PRO A 225 1.71 7.59 -14.27
CA PRO A 225 1.71 8.84 -13.52
C PRO A 225 1.89 10.05 -14.44
N THR A 226 1.15 11.11 -14.19
CA THR A 226 1.32 12.42 -14.85
C THR A 226 1.92 13.47 -13.91
N ASP A 227 1.88 13.23 -12.60
CA ASP A 227 2.41 14.09 -11.55
C ASP A 227 2.97 13.25 -10.40
N ILE A 228 4.04 13.72 -9.76
CA ILE A 228 4.70 13.00 -8.66
C ILE A 228 3.81 12.84 -7.41
N HIS A 229 2.82 13.71 -7.26
CA HIS A 229 1.84 13.71 -6.18
C HIS A 229 0.43 13.33 -6.70
N GLN A 230 0.33 12.74 -7.90
CA GLN A 230 -0.92 12.24 -8.44
C GLN A 230 -1.61 11.32 -7.42
N ARG A 231 -2.90 11.53 -7.24
CA ARG A 231 -3.75 10.70 -6.39
C ARG A 231 -4.56 9.73 -7.21
N VAL A 232 -4.95 8.63 -6.58
CA VAL A 232 -5.79 7.60 -7.21
C VAL A 232 -6.75 6.98 -6.19
N PRO A 233 -8.00 6.65 -6.56
CA PRO A 233 -8.82 5.72 -5.79
C PRO A 233 -8.11 4.38 -5.69
N THR A 234 -8.19 3.72 -4.53
CA THR A 234 -7.37 2.53 -4.27
C THR A 234 -8.20 1.45 -3.60
N PHE A 235 -8.22 0.27 -4.20
CA PHE A 235 -8.84 -0.93 -3.67
C PHE A 235 -7.83 -2.08 -3.72
N LEU A 236 -7.59 -2.70 -2.57
CA LEU A 236 -6.52 -3.68 -2.37
C LEU A 236 -7.07 -4.86 -1.58
N GLY A 237 -6.76 -6.08 -1.98
CA GLY A 237 -7.03 -7.24 -1.13
C GLY A 237 -7.18 -8.54 -1.87
N SER A 238 -8.00 -9.41 -1.29
CA SER A 238 -8.35 -10.72 -1.82
C SER A 238 -8.89 -10.61 -3.24
N VAL A 239 -8.41 -11.48 -4.14
CA VAL A 239 -8.73 -11.42 -5.57
C VAL A 239 -10.24 -11.46 -5.83
N GLU A 240 -11.00 -12.28 -5.12
CA GLU A 240 -12.45 -12.40 -5.30
C GLU A 240 -13.19 -11.15 -4.80
N ASN A 241 -12.75 -10.56 -3.67
CA ASN A 241 -13.36 -9.34 -3.13
C ASN A 241 -13.14 -8.14 -4.07
N VAL A 242 -11.93 -7.98 -4.61
CA VAL A 242 -11.63 -6.88 -5.54
C VAL A 242 -12.32 -7.09 -6.87
N PHE A 243 -12.32 -8.33 -7.38
CA PHE A 243 -13.04 -8.67 -8.60
C PHE A 243 -14.54 -8.37 -8.49
N GLU A 244 -15.18 -8.75 -7.38
CA GLU A 244 -16.59 -8.43 -7.14
C GLU A 244 -16.82 -6.91 -7.11
N LEU A 245 -15.98 -6.14 -6.40
CA LEU A 245 -16.09 -4.68 -6.43
C LEU A 245 -15.99 -4.11 -7.86
N ASP A 246 -15.06 -4.61 -8.68
CA ASP A 246 -14.92 -4.18 -10.08
C ASP A 246 -16.17 -4.54 -10.92
N GLN A 247 -16.83 -5.67 -10.62
CA GLN A 247 -18.12 -6.00 -11.22
C GLN A 247 -19.20 -4.98 -10.81
N PHE A 248 -19.23 -4.54 -9.56
CA PHE A 248 -20.17 -3.48 -9.14
C PHE A 248 -19.93 -2.19 -9.92
N HIS A 249 -18.68 -1.82 -10.19
CA HIS A 249 -18.35 -0.67 -11.05
C HIS A 249 -18.75 -0.86 -12.51
N THR A 250 -18.87 -2.10 -12.99
CA THR A 250 -19.27 -2.43 -14.36
C THR A 250 -20.80 -2.43 -14.52
N TYR A 251 -21.53 -2.94 -13.52
CA TYR A 251 -22.99 -3.12 -13.59
C TYR A 251 -23.81 -1.96 -13.04
N TYR A 252 -23.20 -1.13 -12.19
CA TYR A 252 -23.86 0.04 -11.63
C TYR A 252 -23.13 1.30 -12.10
N GLU A 253 -23.89 2.25 -12.60
CA GLU A 253 -23.39 3.60 -12.91
C GLU A 253 -23.75 4.54 -11.76
N ASP A 254 -23.00 5.64 -11.63
CA ASP A 254 -23.42 6.72 -10.74
C ASP A 254 -24.70 7.34 -11.30
N GLU A 255 -25.77 7.35 -10.50
CA GLU A 255 -26.98 8.12 -10.83
C GLU A 255 -26.61 9.61 -10.87
N GLU A 256 -26.76 10.27 -12.03
CA GLU A 256 -26.57 11.72 -12.22
C GLU A 256 -27.46 12.58 -11.31
#